data_AF-A0A497AUA7-F1
#
_entry.id   AF-A0A497AUA7-F1
#
_cell.length_a   1.000
_cell.length_b   1.000
_cell.length_c   1.000
_cell.angle_alpha   90.00
_cell.angle_beta   90.00
_cell.angle_gamma   90.00
#
_symmetry.space_group_name_H-M   'P 1'
#
loop_
_entity.id
_entity.type
_entity.pdbx_description
1 polymer ?
#
loop_
_entity_poly.entity_id
_entity_poly.type
_entity_poly.pdbx_seq_one_letter_code
_entity_poly.pdbx_strand_id
1 'polypeptide(L)' 'MKLTGRQSIFLSRFLDLYRQAQHPLHYSVVAESLGVSKITAYEMLRLLEDRGLVASEYRLPEGSRGPGRS' A
#
# COMPACT_ATOMS: atom_id res chain seq x y z
N MET A 1 16.56 11.88 5.06
CA MET A 1 16.55 10.86 6.15
C MET A 1 16.65 9.47 5.50
N LYS A 2 17.43 8.53 6.04
CA LYS A 2 17.60 7.18 5.44
C LYS A 2 16.52 6.21 5.96
N LEU A 3 16.03 5.31 5.09
CA LEU A 3 15.19 4.18 5.48
C LEU A 3 15.94 3.27 6.47
N THR A 4 15.22 2.68 7.42
CA THR A 4 15.80 1.59 8.23
C THR A 4 15.97 0.35 7.38
N GLY A 5 16.83 -0.58 7.78
CA GLY A 5 17.04 -1.84 7.04
C GLY A 5 15.73 -2.61 6.78
N ARG A 6 14.83 -2.67 7.78
CA ARG A 6 13.52 -3.32 7.63
C ARG A 6 12.62 -2.61 6.61
N GLN A 7 12.62 -1.28 6.60
CA GLN A 7 11.86 -0.48 5.64
C GLN A 7 12.38 -0.67 4.21
N SER A 8 13.71 -0.67 4.03
CA SER A 8 14.32 -0.93 2.72
C SER A 8 14.03 -2.34 2.20
N ILE A 9 14.12 -3.35 3.07
CA ILE A 9 13.78 -4.74 2.70
C ILE A 9 12.31 -4.84 2.30
N PHE A 10 11.41 -4.23 3.09
CA PHE A 10 9.99 -4.24 2.76
C PHE A 10 9.71 -3.56 1.42
N LEU A 11 10.27 -2.36 1.20
CA LEU A 11 10.10 -1.62 -0.05
C LEU A 11 10.62 -2.42 -1.25
N SER A 12 11.80 -3.04 -1.15
CA SER A 12 12.35 -3.88 -2.22
C SER A 12 11.39 -5.01 -2.59
N ARG A 13 10.91 -5.77 -1.59
CA ARG A 13 10.00 -6.89 -1.84
C ARG A 13 8.63 -6.44 -2.36
N PHE A 14 8.15 -5.29 -1.88
CA PHE A 14 6.92 -4.69 -2.40
C PHE A 14 7.07 -4.30 -3.89
N LEU A 15 8.22 -3.72 -4.28
CA LEU A 15 8.49 -3.37 -5.68
C LEU A 15 8.58 -4.62 -6.56
N ASP A 16 9.20 -5.70 -6.07
CA ASP A 16 9.23 -6.98 -6.80
C ASP A 16 7.81 -7.50 -7.04
N LEU A 17 6.96 -7.47 -6.03
CA LEU A 17 5.56 -7.88 -6.11
C LEU A 17 4.76 -6.98 -7.07
N TYR A 18 4.93 -5.65 -6.98
CA TYR A 18 4.28 -4.70 -7.87
C TYR A 18 4.69 -4.92 -9.34
N ARG A 19 5.98 -5.18 -9.59
CA ARG A 19 6.50 -5.47 -10.93
C ARG A 19 5.93 -6.76 -11.52
N GLN A 20 5.60 -7.75 -10.68
CA GLN A 20 4.93 -8.96 -11.13
C GLN A 20 3.44 -8.71 -11.42
N ALA A 21 2.77 -7.92 -10.58
CA ALA A 21 1.34 -7.64 -10.74
C ALA A 21 1.03 -6.62 -11.84
N GLN A 22 1.90 -5.64 -12.07
CA GLN A 22 1.71 -4.52 -13.00
C GLN A 22 0.47 -3.64 -12.71
N HIS A 23 -0.04 -3.68 -11.47
CA HIS A 23 -1.15 -2.85 -11.01
C HIS A 23 -1.04 -2.54 -9.51
N PRO A 24 -1.73 -1.48 -9.01
CA PRO A 24 -1.78 -1.19 -7.57
C PRO A 24 -2.27 -2.39 -6.75
N LEU A 25 -1.66 -2.58 -5.58
CA LEU A 25 -1.90 -3.75 -4.72
C LEU A 25 -2.59 -3.34 -3.43
N HIS A 26 -3.64 -4.06 -3.07
CA HIS A 26 -4.28 -3.90 -1.78
C HIS A 26 -3.35 -4.40 -0.66
N TYR A 27 -3.31 -3.69 0.48
CA TYR A 27 -2.39 -4.01 1.58
C TYR A 27 -2.55 -5.44 2.12
N SER A 28 -3.73 -6.03 2.00
CA SER A 28 -3.97 -7.43 2.40
C SER A 28 -3.20 -8.43 1.54
N VAL A 29 -3.10 -8.17 0.23
CA VAL A 29 -2.33 -9.01 -0.71
C VAL A 29 -0.85 -8.88 -0.39
N VAL A 30 -0.37 -7.65 -0.16
CA VAL A 30 1.02 -7.39 0.25
C VAL A 30 1.34 -8.11 1.56
N ALA A 31 0.44 -8.08 2.54
CA ALA A 31 0.62 -8.77 3.81
C ALA A 31 0.81 -10.28 3.64
N GLU A 32 -0.05 -10.91 2.85
CA GLU A 32 -0.01 -12.33 2.55
C GLU A 32 1.28 -12.69 1.79
N SER A 33 1.61 -11.98 0.71
CA SER A 33 2.80 -12.25 -0.09
C SER A 33 4.11 -12.02 0.67
N LEU A 34 4.15 -11.06 1.59
CA LEU A 34 5.36 -10.75 2.37
C LEU A 34 5.43 -11.49 3.71
N GLY A 35 4.40 -12.26 4.08
CA GLY A 35 4.37 -13.02 5.34
C GLY A 35 4.31 -12.14 6.58
N VAL A 36 3.63 -11.00 6.51
CA VAL A 36 3.48 -10.05 7.63
C VAL A 36 2.01 -9.88 8.01
N SER A 37 1.73 -9.32 9.18
CA SER A 37 0.35 -9.00 9.55
C SER A 37 -0.23 -7.93 8.63
N LYS A 38 -1.56 -7.93 8.45
CA LYS A 38 -2.27 -6.90 7.66
C LYS A 38 -2.02 -5.48 8.17
N ILE A 39 -1.98 -5.32 9.50
CA ILE A 39 -1.69 -4.02 10.14
C ILE A 39 -0.26 -3.58 9.81
N THR A 40 0.71 -4.50 9.93
CA THR A 40 2.11 -4.20 9.59
C THR A 40 2.29 -3.79 8.13
N ALA A 41 1.63 -4.48 7.20
CA ALA A 41 1.68 -4.10 5.78
C ALA A 41 1.07 -2.70 5.56
N TYR A 42 -0.09 -2.44 6.16
CA TYR A 42 -0.76 -1.13 6.06
C TYR A 42 0.11 0.00 6.61
N GLU A 43 0.64 -0.15 7.83
CA GLU A 43 1.50 0.87 8.47
C GLU A 43 2.79 1.12 7.69
N MET A 44 3.42 0.06 7.17
CA MET A 44 4.65 0.21 6.39
C MET A 44 4.39 0.92 5.06
N LEU A 45 3.28 0.59 4.37
CA LEU A 45 2.88 1.29 3.15
C LEU A 45 2.58 2.76 3.42
N ARG A 46 1.86 3.08 4.50
CA ARG A 46 1.62 4.47 4.93
C ARG A 46 2.92 5.22 5.23
N LEU A 47 3.84 4.60 5.97
CA LEU A 47 5.14 5.19 6.25
C LEU A 47 5.95 5.47 4.98
N LEU A 48 5.87 4.59 3.98
CA LEU A 48 6.54 4.78 2.69
C LEU A 48 5.85 5.86 1.85
N GLU A 49 4.52 5.95 1.92
CA GLU A 49 3.72 6.99 1.27
C GLU A 49 4.03 8.39 1.83
N ASP A 50 4.09 8.54 3.16
CA ASP A 50 4.48 9.79 3.84
C ASP A 50 5.89 10.25 3.44
N ARG A 51 6.71 9.33 2.94
CA ARG A 51 8.07 9.58 2.44
C ARG A 51 8.13 9.80 0.92
N GLY A 52 6.99 9.77 0.23
CA GLY A 52 6.90 9.94 -1.22
C GLY A 52 7.47 8.77 -2.04
N LEU A 53 7.59 7.58 -1.42
CA LEU A 53 8.17 6.40 -2.08
C LEU A 53 7.13 5.50 -2.75
N VAL A 54 5.88 5.58 -2.28
CA VAL A 54 4.71 4.90 -2.86
C VAL A 54 3.52 5.86 -2.83
N ALA A 55 2.45 5.51 -3.53
CA ALA A 55 1.19 6.26 -3.49
C ALA A 55 0.01 5.29 -3.36
N SER A 56 -1.01 5.71 -2.61
CA SER A 56 -2.31 5.05 -2.55
C SER A 56 -3.25 5.64 -3.59
N GLU A 57 -3.94 4.78 -4.33
CA GLU A 57 -5.08 5.18 -5.15
C GLU A 57 -6.38 4.95 -4.37
N TYR A 58 -7.07 6.04 -4.00
CA TYR A 58 -8.41 5.92 -3.47
C TYR A 58 -9.41 5.84 -4.63
N ARG A 59 -9.78 4.62 -5.02
CA ARG A 59 -10.90 4.43 -5.94
C ARG A 59 -12.19 4.74 -5.19
N LEU A 60 -12.67 5.99 -5.27
CA LEU A 60 -14.08 6.24 -5.01
C LEU A 60 -14.87 5.35 -5.98
N PRO A 61 -15.91 4.63 -5.52
CA PRO A 61 -16.84 4.00 -6.44
C PRO A 61 -17.40 5.10 -7.35
N GLU A 62 -17.12 5.04 -8.65
CA GLU A 62 -17.84 5.84 -9.64
C GLU A 62 -19.32 5.43 -9.58
N GLY A 63 -20.11 6.10 -8.74
CA GLY A 63 -21.54 5.81 -8.60
C GLY A 63 -22.17 6.13 -7.25
N SER A 64 -21.42 6.27 -6.16
CA SER A 64 -22.03 6.62 -4.86
C SER A 64 -22.16 8.14 -4.65
N ARG A 65 -22.85 8.81 -5.57
CA ARG A 65 -23.70 9.95 -5.20
C ARG A 65 -24.99 9.37 -4.59
N GLY A 66 -24.87 8.81 -3.39
CA GLY A 66 -26.04 8.65 -2.54
C GLY A 66 -26.55 10.06 -2.21
N PRO A 67 -27.86 10.35 -2.33
CA PRO A 67 -28.36 11.68 -2.06
C PRO A 67 -27.97 12.06 -0.63
N GLY A 68 -27.31 13.20 -0.51
CA GLY A 68 -27.12 13.86 0.76
C GLY A 68 -28.44 13.91 1.51
N ARG A 69 -28.37 13.70 2.82
CA ARG A 69 -29.50 13.89 3.72
C ARG A 69 -30.06 15.30 3.52
N SER A 70 -31.34 15.38 3.15
CA SER A 70 -32.16 16.58 3.36
C SER A 70 -32.42 16.79 4.84
#